data_AF-A0A8K0SX45-F1
#
_entry.id   AF-A0A8K0SX45-F1
#
_cell.length_a   1.000
_cell.length_b   1.000
_cell.length_c   1.000
_cell.angle_alpha   90.00
_cell.angle_beta   90.00
_cell.angle_gamma   90.00
#
_symmetry.space_group_name_H-M   'P 1'
#
loop_
_entity.id
_entity.type
_entity.pdbx_description
1 polymer ?
#
loop_
_entity_poly.entity_id
_entity_poly.type
_entity_poly.pdbx_seq_one_letter_code
_entity_poly.pdbx_strand_id
1 'polypeptide(L)'
;MASHFDLCRIPVAISPDGSISDFRNVETLAPVLISVCVVLAALVVITTGCRLFANRHKPWWSDYFVAVALILSLAHTGLVLAQTRYARHQWDVRACWYGGSYMKLLFAQHIILSFAPFFSKSSIFLLYQQIFGVQNSMRISVRCGIIFTALLYFTNVPVAAALSAPHAGETWSSLLTNGRPQRHLIWAITQAALGVLLDLVIFMLPIPSILRLNLSHKRRVQLLVIFCTALVGVAAGLLSLVYRVQALDTQDGSWNYTAIIICTVVENDVAIIISSTPGFANFMRVYMPQLGVFKSISSMFSIRSEPKYHGRLPDSEEGQGELQSPGESYDLAPSAHATNTNDTQTSPNSRGFQYASSPQIHNHKRGRILDYDDPSLAGYMS
;
A
#
# COMPACT_ATOMS: atom_id res chain seq x y z
N MET A 1 -40.33 0.73 44.11
CA MET A 1 -39.47 -0.19 43.33
C MET A 1 -39.35 0.38 41.94
N ALA A 2 -38.22 1.02 41.61
CA ALA A 2 -37.97 1.42 40.22
C ALA A 2 -37.78 0.15 39.40
N SER A 3 -38.66 -0.12 38.45
CA SER A 3 -38.48 -1.19 37.46
C SER A 3 -37.15 -0.94 36.76
N HIS A 4 -36.18 -1.83 36.98
CA HIS A 4 -34.89 -1.78 36.29
C HIS A 4 -35.17 -1.97 34.79
N PHE A 5 -35.12 -0.88 34.02
CA PHE A 5 -35.28 -0.94 32.57
C PHE A 5 -34.08 -1.72 31.99
N ASP A 6 -34.33 -2.94 31.51
CA ASP A 6 -33.32 -3.79 30.90
C ASP A 6 -33.04 -3.32 29.46
N LEU A 7 -32.03 -2.46 29.31
CA LEU A 7 -31.55 -1.93 28.03
C LEU A 7 -31.09 -3.04 27.05
N CYS A 8 -30.88 -4.29 27.51
CA CYS A 8 -30.49 -5.39 26.62
C CYS A 8 -31.67 -6.02 25.85
N ARG A 9 -32.91 -5.67 26.21
CA ARG A 9 -34.13 -6.12 25.52
C ARG A 9 -34.67 -5.11 24.51
N ILE A 10 -34.08 -3.91 24.47
CA ILE A 10 -34.55 -2.80 23.65
C ILE A 10 -33.57 -2.61 22.48
N PRO A 11 -34.05 -2.54 21.24
CA PRO A 11 -33.21 -2.21 20.10
C PRO A 11 -32.83 -0.72 20.08
N VAL A 12 -31.74 -0.39 19.40
CA VAL A 12 -31.24 0.99 19.33
C VAL A 12 -32.11 1.86 18.41
N ALA A 13 -32.68 1.25 17.36
CA ALA A 13 -33.62 1.90 16.45
C ALA A 13 -34.87 1.04 16.26
N ILE A 14 -35.94 1.67 15.79
CA ILE A 14 -37.16 0.99 15.36
C ILE A 14 -36.93 0.49 13.93
N SER A 15 -37.39 -0.71 13.61
CA SER A 15 -37.31 -1.22 12.24
C SER A 15 -38.20 -0.38 11.30
N PRO A 16 -37.81 -0.19 10.03
CA PRO A 16 -38.64 0.53 9.05
C PRO A 16 -40.02 -0.12 8.85
N ASP A 17 -40.11 -1.44 9.01
CA ASP A 17 -41.33 -2.23 8.83
C ASP A 17 -42.21 -2.27 10.10
N GLY A 18 -41.76 -1.63 11.20
CA GLY A 18 -42.47 -1.62 12.48
C GLY A 18 -42.48 -2.96 13.23
N SER A 19 -41.79 -3.98 12.72
CA SER A 19 -41.63 -5.28 13.37
C SER A 19 -40.72 -5.19 14.60
N ILE A 20 -41.06 -5.90 15.67
CA ILE A 20 -40.19 -6.06 16.84
C ILE A 20 -38.97 -6.87 16.40
N SER A 21 -37.76 -6.36 16.63
CA SER A 21 -36.53 -7.03 16.22
C SER A 21 -36.35 -8.37 16.91
N ASP A 22 -36.18 -9.42 16.11
CA ASP A 22 -35.86 -10.76 16.61
C ASP A 22 -34.33 -10.91 16.74
N PHE A 23 -33.84 -10.83 17.98
CA PHE A 23 -32.41 -10.94 18.25
C PHE A 23 -31.82 -12.35 18.04
N ARG A 24 -32.62 -13.36 17.65
CA ARG A 24 -32.16 -14.74 17.42
C ARG A 24 -31.71 -15.01 15.99
N ASN A 25 -32.42 -14.48 15.00
CA ASN A 25 -32.13 -14.65 13.57
C ASN A 25 -31.96 -13.29 12.92
N VAL A 26 -30.79 -12.69 13.12
CA VAL A 26 -30.45 -11.35 12.63
C VAL A 26 -29.63 -11.46 11.35
N GLU A 27 -29.93 -10.59 10.39
CA GLU A 27 -29.06 -10.40 9.23
C GLU A 27 -27.77 -9.69 9.67
N THR A 28 -26.61 -10.21 9.24
CA THR A 28 -25.32 -9.68 9.71
C THR A 28 -24.30 -9.57 8.58
N LEU A 29 -23.55 -8.47 8.58
CA LEU A 29 -22.36 -8.28 7.75
C LEU A 29 -21.08 -8.88 8.36
N ALA A 30 -21.17 -9.39 9.59
CA ALA A 30 -20.04 -9.96 10.31
C ALA A 30 -19.21 -10.98 9.50
N PRO A 31 -19.79 -11.99 8.81
CA PRO A 31 -18.98 -12.95 8.05
C PRO A 31 -18.24 -12.29 6.88
N VAL A 32 -18.87 -11.34 6.19
CA VAL A 32 -18.25 -10.57 5.10
C VAL A 32 -17.10 -9.73 5.64
N LEU A 33 -17.35 -8.97 6.71
CA LEU A 33 -16.33 -8.16 7.40
C LEU A 33 -15.11 -9.00 7.79
N ILE A 34 -15.33 -10.13 8.47
CA ILE A 34 -14.26 -11.02 8.93
C ILE A 34 -13.49 -11.59 7.73
N SER A 35 -14.20 -12.07 6.69
CA SER A 35 -13.57 -12.65 5.52
C SER A 35 -12.66 -11.65 4.79
N VAL A 36 -13.14 -10.41 4.58
CA VAL A 36 -12.37 -9.35 3.92
C VAL A 36 -11.15 -8.97 4.75
N CYS A 37 -11.33 -8.73 6.06
CA CYS A 37 -10.25 -8.38 6.97
C CYS A 37 -9.15 -9.45 7.01
N VAL A 38 -9.51 -10.73 7.16
CA VAL A 38 -8.54 -11.82 7.29
C VAL A 38 -7.79 -12.05 5.98
N VAL A 39 -8.49 -12.06 4.85
CA VAL A 39 -7.88 -12.29 3.53
C VAL A 39 -6.94 -11.14 3.17
N LEU A 40 -7.37 -9.88 3.33
CA LEU A 40 -6.53 -8.73 3.02
C LEU A 40 -5.35 -8.59 3.98
N ALA A 41 -5.55 -8.80 5.28
CA ALA A 41 -4.45 -8.80 6.24
C ALA A 41 -3.40 -9.86 5.90
N ALA A 42 -3.81 -11.07 5.50
CA ALA A 42 -2.89 -12.11 5.05
C ALA A 42 -2.10 -11.69 3.81
N LEU A 43 -2.78 -11.13 2.80
CA LEU A 43 -2.13 -10.62 1.58
C LEU A 43 -1.14 -9.49 1.87
N VAL A 44 -1.51 -8.54 2.74
CA VAL A 44 -0.65 -7.44 3.15
C VAL A 44 0.58 -7.95 3.89
N VAL A 45 0.41 -8.87 4.86
CA VAL A 45 1.53 -9.49 5.59
C VAL A 45 2.48 -10.21 4.64
N ILE A 46 1.95 -11.01 3.69
CA ILE A 46 2.77 -11.75 2.72
C ILE A 46 3.52 -10.79 1.79
N THR A 47 2.81 -9.87 1.15
CA THR A 47 3.40 -8.97 0.15
C THR A 47 4.43 -8.01 0.76
N THR A 48 4.11 -7.41 1.91
CA THR A 48 5.04 -6.54 2.64
C THR A 48 6.19 -7.33 3.25
N GLY A 49 5.94 -8.51 3.83
CA GLY A 49 6.98 -9.38 4.39
C GLY A 49 8.02 -9.80 3.34
N CYS A 50 7.56 -10.23 2.16
CA CYS A 50 8.43 -10.54 1.02
C CYS A 50 9.26 -9.32 0.57
N ARG A 51 8.65 -8.14 0.50
CA ARG A 51 9.36 -6.89 0.17
C ARG A 51 10.44 -6.56 1.20
N LEU A 52 10.12 -6.60 2.49
CA LEU A 52 11.06 -6.29 3.57
C LEU A 52 12.21 -7.29 3.59
N PHE A 53 11.93 -8.58 3.36
CA PHE A 53 12.96 -9.61 3.25
C PHE A 53 13.88 -9.38 2.03
N ALA A 54 13.32 -9.02 0.88
CA ALA A 54 14.12 -8.73 -0.32
C ALA A 54 15.03 -7.50 -0.12
N ASN A 55 14.56 -6.48 0.60
CA ASN A 55 15.29 -5.23 0.82
C ASN A 55 16.10 -5.21 2.12
N ARG A 56 16.18 -6.33 2.88
CA ARG A 56 16.81 -6.37 4.22
C ARG A 56 18.25 -5.84 4.29
N HIS A 57 19.00 -5.95 3.20
CA HIS A 57 20.39 -5.48 3.14
C HIS A 57 20.53 -4.00 2.80
N LYS A 58 19.50 -3.39 2.20
CA LYS A 58 19.49 -1.98 1.78
C LYS A 58 18.06 -1.42 1.92
N PRO A 59 17.59 -1.18 3.16
CA PRO A 59 16.25 -0.66 3.39
C PRO A 59 16.14 0.79 2.93
N TRP A 60 15.07 1.10 2.20
CA TRP A 60 14.73 2.45 1.77
C TRP A 60 13.77 3.11 2.76
N TRP A 61 13.67 4.45 2.76
CA TRP A 61 12.67 5.17 3.56
C TRP A 61 11.23 4.66 3.33
N SER A 62 10.91 4.26 2.09
CA SER A 62 9.63 3.65 1.74
C SER A 62 9.38 2.31 2.47
N ASP A 63 10.45 1.54 2.77
CA ASP A 63 10.34 0.26 3.48
C ASP A 63 10.00 0.45 4.97
N TYR A 64 10.52 1.51 5.61
CA TYR A 64 10.12 1.84 6.98
C TYR A 64 8.66 2.31 7.05
N PHE A 65 8.23 3.15 6.12
CA PHE A 65 6.84 3.63 6.06
C PHE A 65 5.85 2.50 5.82
N VAL A 66 6.16 1.54 4.94
CA VAL A 66 5.28 0.39 4.70
C VAL A 66 5.24 -0.57 5.90
N ALA A 67 6.35 -0.72 6.63
CA ALA A 67 6.37 -1.53 7.86
C ALA A 67 5.48 -0.91 8.96
N VAL A 68 5.53 0.42 9.13
CA VAL A 68 4.63 1.13 10.05
C VAL A 68 3.18 1.02 9.58
N ALA A 69 2.92 1.16 8.28
CA ALA A 69 1.58 1.00 7.71
C ALA A 69 1.02 -0.41 7.96
N LEU A 70 1.85 -1.46 7.83
CA LEU A 70 1.48 -2.84 8.13
C LEU A 70 1.05 -3.00 9.61
N ILE A 71 1.86 -2.50 10.55
CA ILE A 71 1.53 -2.59 11.98
C ILE A 71 0.21 -1.88 12.28
N LEU A 72 0.00 -0.70 11.70
CA LEU A 72 -1.23 0.07 11.88
C LEU A 72 -2.45 -0.60 11.22
N SER A 73 -2.29 -1.22 10.04
CA SER A 73 -3.34 -2.00 9.38
C SER A 73 -3.74 -3.23 10.22
N LEU A 74 -2.77 -3.94 10.80
CA LEU A 74 -3.04 -5.07 11.69
C LEU A 74 -3.75 -4.62 12.98
N ALA A 75 -3.31 -3.49 13.56
CA ALA A 75 -3.98 -2.90 14.71
C ALA A 75 -5.43 -2.48 14.38
N HIS A 76 -5.64 -1.84 13.23
CA HIS A 76 -6.98 -1.48 12.75
C HIS A 76 -7.85 -2.72 12.57
N THR A 77 -7.33 -3.76 11.93
CA THR A 77 -8.02 -5.04 11.74
C THR A 77 -8.42 -5.65 13.09
N GLY A 78 -7.53 -5.64 14.09
CA GLY A 78 -7.84 -6.12 15.44
C GLY A 78 -9.00 -5.37 16.10
N LEU A 79 -9.05 -4.03 15.96
CA LEU A 79 -10.16 -3.23 16.48
C LEU A 79 -11.48 -3.54 15.76
N VAL A 80 -11.44 -3.66 14.44
CA VAL A 80 -12.61 -4.00 13.62
C VAL A 80 -13.16 -5.37 13.99
N LEU A 81 -12.30 -6.36 14.22
CA LEU A 81 -12.72 -7.69 14.67
C LEU A 81 -13.37 -7.67 16.06
N ALA A 82 -12.91 -6.78 16.95
CA ALA A 82 -13.55 -6.56 18.26
C ALA A 82 -14.95 -5.91 18.16
N GLN A 83 -15.28 -5.30 17.01
CA GLN A 83 -16.56 -4.65 16.73
C GLN A 83 -17.54 -5.51 15.93
N THR A 84 -17.20 -6.76 15.61
CA THR A 84 -18.04 -7.66 14.79
C THR A 84 -19.47 -7.82 15.30
N ARG A 85 -19.71 -7.68 16.61
CA ARG A 85 -21.06 -7.70 17.19
C ARG A 85 -21.97 -6.56 16.68
N TYR A 86 -21.39 -5.43 16.26
CA TYR A 86 -22.12 -4.27 15.73
C TYR A 86 -22.35 -4.34 14.22
N ALA A 87 -21.86 -5.38 13.54
CA ALA A 87 -21.98 -5.56 12.09
C ALA A 87 -23.38 -6.06 11.68
N ARG A 88 -24.42 -5.33 12.08
CA ARG A 88 -25.85 -5.65 11.95
C ARG A 88 -26.64 -4.35 11.76
N HIS A 89 -27.88 -4.49 11.30
CA HIS A 89 -28.80 -3.35 11.24
C HIS A 89 -29.02 -2.74 12.63
N GLN A 90 -29.20 -1.42 12.70
CA GLN A 90 -29.29 -0.71 13.98
C GLN A 90 -30.48 -1.16 14.85
N TRP A 91 -31.58 -1.61 14.24
CA TRP A 91 -32.73 -2.19 14.96
C TRP A 91 -32.46 -3.60 15.50
N ASP A 92 -31.42 -4.28 15.05
CA ASP A 92 -30.99 -5.60 15.56
C ASP A 92 -29.85 -5.50 16.59
N VAL A 93 -29.36 -4.29 16.84
CA VAL A 93 -28.36 -4.01 17.87
C VAL A 93 -29.03 -3.67 19.20
N ARG A 94 -28.55 -4.32 20.27
CA ARG A 94 -29.06 -4.10 21.64
C ARG A 94 -28.53 -2.79 22.20
N ALA A 95 -29.40 -1.99 22.81
CA ALA A 95 -29.01 -0.69 23.38
C ALA A 95 -27.94 -0.81 24.47
N CYS A 96 -27.94 -1.90 25.26
CA CYS A 96 -26.90 -2.12 26.28
C CYS A 96 -25.48 -2.32 25.73
N TRP A 97 -25.31 -2.56 24.42
CA TRP A 97 -23.98 -2.63 23.79
C TRP A 97 -23.39 -1.25 23.50
N TYR A 98 -24.22 -0.21 23.47
CA TYR A 98 -23.79 1.18 23.34
C TYR A 98 -23.45 1.72 24.73
N GLY A 99 -22.16 1.71 25.05
CA GLY A 99 -21.65 2.21 26.32
C GLY A 99 -20.28 2.86 26.18
N GLY A 100 -19.67 3.21 27.31
CA GLY A 100 -18.36 3.86 27.32
C GLY A 100 -17.27 3.04 26.62
N SER A 101 -17.31 1.71 26.70
CA SER A 101 -16.35 0.83 26.01
C SER A 101 -16.46 0.91 24.49
N TYR A 102 -17.68 1.08 23.95
CA TYR A 102 -17.88 1.28 22.51
C TYR A 102 -17.29 2.62 22.04
N MET A 103 -17.51 3.69 22.81
CA MET A 103 -16.94 5.01 22.48
C MET A 103 -15.42 5.04 22.53
N LYS A 104 -14.80 4.34 23.50
CA LYS A 104 -13.33 4.15 23.54
C LYS A 104 -12.81 3.44 22.29
N LEU A 105 -13.54 2.42 21.81
CA LEU A 105 -13.17 1.63 20.65
C LEU A 105 -13.24 2.46 19.36
N LEU A 106 -14.33 3.23 19.20
CA LEU A 106 -14.48 4.20 18.10
C LEU A 106 -13.38 5.25 18.11
N PHE A 107 -13.06 5.80 19.28
CA PHE A 107 -11.99 6.79 19.42
C PHE A 107 -10.63 6.20 19.02
N ALA A 108 -10.28 5.01 19.53
CA ALA A 108 -9.04 4.32 19.15
C ALA A 108 -8.95 4.07 17.64
N GLN A 109 -10.07 3.70 17.02
CA GLN A 109 -10.16 3.51 15.57
C GLN A 109 -9.94 4.82 14.80
N HIS A 110 -10.52 5.95 15.24
CA HIS A 110 -10.28 7.26 14.63
C HIS A 110 -8.79 7.65 14.69
N ILE A 111 -8.11 7.38 15.80
CA ILE A 111 -6.68 7.65 15.94
C ILE A 111 -5.88 6.79 14.96
N ILE A 112 -6.11 5.48 14.91
CA ILE A 112 -5.39 4.59 13.98
C ILE A 112 -5.66 4.97 12.53
N LEU A 113 -6.91 5.31 12.17
CA LEU A 113 -7.28 5.79 10.83
C LEU A 113 -6.72 7.17 10.48
N SER A 114 -6.10 7.88 11.42
CA SER A 114 -5.33 9.10 11.13
C SER A 114 -3.91 8.78 10.67
N PHE A 115 -3.33 7.68 11.17
CA PHE A 115 -1.95 7.30 10.85
C PHE A 115 -1.86 6.26 9.74
N ALA A 116 -2.73 5.26 9.72
CA ALA A 116 -2.69 4.16 8.75
C ALA A 116 -2.69 4.64 7.29
N PRO A 117 -3.68 5.43 6.82
CA PRO A 117 -3.70 5.94 5.45
C PRO A 117 -2.56 6.93 5.16
N PHE A 118 -2.08 7.67 6.17
CA PHE A 118 -0.93 8.54 6.00
C PHE A 118 0.33 7.75 5.64
N PHE A 119 0.65 6.70 6.41
CA PHE A 119 1.85 5.90 6.18
C PHE A 119 1.74 5.06 4.90
N SER A 120 0.57 4.49 4.59
CA SER A 120 0.36 3.70 3.37
C SER A 120 0.50 4.56 2.11
N LYS A 121 -0.19 5.71 2.05
CA LYS A 121 -0.12 6.63 0.89
C LYS A 121 1.25 7.30 0.77
N SER A 122 1.87 7.68 1.88
CA SER A 122 3.24 8.22 1.88
C SER A 122 4.26 7.18 1.39
N SER A 123 4.07 5.89 1.69
CA SER A 123 4.93 4.82 1.15
C SER A 123 4.85 4.74 -0.38
N ILE A 124 3.66 4.95 -0.98
CA ILE A 124 3.48 5.00 -2.44
C ILE A 124 4.21 6.21 -3.03
N PHE A 125 4.08 7.39 -2.42
CA PHE A 125 4.80 8.59 -2.86
C PHE A 125 6.33 8.38 -2.82
N LEU A 126 6.85 7.79 -1.75
CA LEU A 126 8.28 7.47 -1.63
C LEU A 126 8.71 6.40 -2.64
N LEU A 127 7.85 5.44 -2.96
CA LEU A 127 8.09 4.46 -4.00
C LEU A 127 8.18 5.13 -5.39
N TYR A 128 7.29 6.09 -5.69
CA TYR A 128 7.36 6.86 -6.93
C TYR A 128 8.64 7.69 -7.01
N GLN A 129 9.10 8.25 -5.90
CA GLN A 129 10.41 8.91 -5.85
C GLN A 129 11.56 7.93 -6.12
N GLN A 130 11.47 6.70 -5.65
CA GLN A 130 12.48 5.67 -5.91
C GLN A 130 12.53 5.27 -7.39
N ILE A 131 11.37 5.13 -8.04
CA ILE A 131 11.27 4.66 -9.43
C ILE A 131 11.53 5.81 -10.43
N PHE A 132 10.94 6.98 -10.19
CA PHE A 132 10.91 8.10 -11.14
C PHE A 132 11.69 9.33 -10.65
N GLY A 133 12.47 9.21 -9.58
CA GLY A 133 13.21 10.30 -8.94
C GLY A 133 14.31 10.96 -9.79
N VAL A 134 14.48 10.56 -11.05
CA VAL A 134 15.36 11.25 -12.01
C VAL A 134 14.77 12.62 -12.40
N GLN A 135 13.44 12.77 -12.40
CA GLN A 135 12.77 14.02 -12.79
C GLN A 135 12.54 14.94 -11.59
N ASN A 136 12.99 16.20 -11.67
CA ASN A 136 12.80 17.19 -10.59
C ASN A 136 11.32 17.48 -10.30
N SER A 137 10.48 17.52 -11.34
CA SER A 137 9.03 17.70 -11.19
C SER A 137 8.41 16.60 -10.32
N MET A 138 8.79 15.33 -10.53
CA MET A 138 8.33 14.20 -9.72
C MET A 138 8.72 14.34 -8.24
N ARG A 139 9.95 14.79 -7.96
CA ARG A 139 10.40 15.00 -6.57
C ARG A 139 9.57 16.07 -5.84
N ILE A 140 9.21 17.14 -6.54
CA ILE A 140 8.37 18.21 -5.98
C ILE A 140 6.97 17.68 -5.73
N SER A 141 6.35 17.00 -6.71
CA SER A 141 5.01 16.44 -6.57
C SER A 141 4.92 15.42 -5.43
N VAL A 142 5.94 14.57 -5.24
CA VAL A 142 6.03 13.63 -4.12
C VAL A 142 6.06 14.37 -2.77
N ARG A 143 6.91 15.39 -2.63
CA ARG A 143 7.01 16.16 -1.38
C ARG A 143 5.70 16.89 -1.06
N CYS A 144 5.12 17.55 -2.06
CA CYS A 144 3.81 18.18 -1.94
C CYS A 144 2.72 17.16 -1.57
N GLY A 145 2.74 15.98 -2.20
CA GLY A 145 1.81 14.89 -1.91
C GLY A 145 1.91 14.38 -0.48
N ILE A 146 3.13 14.17 0.05
CA ILE A 146 3.34 13.74 1.44
C ILE A 146 2.87 14.81 2.42
N ILE A 147 3.17 16.10 2.18
CA ILE A 147 2.72 17.21 3.02
C ILE A 147 1.19 17.29 3.00
N PHE A 148 0.58 17.23 1.83
CA PHE A 148 -0.88 17.24 1.68
C PHE A 148 -1.53 16.04 2.40
N THR A 149 -0.95 14.85 2.27
CA THR A 149 -1.38 13.63 2.99
C THR A 149 -1.28 13.84 4.50
N ALA A 150 -0.19 14.41 5.01
CA ALA A 150 -0.03 14.70 6.43
C ALA A 150 -1.10 15.68 6.93
N LEU A 151 -1.31 16.79 6.21
CA LEU A 151 -2.33 17.78 6.56
C LEU A 151 -3.74 17.18 6.55
N LEU A 152 -4.04 16.34 5.56
CA LEU A 152 -5.35 15.71 5.44
C LEU A 152 -5.65 14.77 6.61
N TYR A 153 -4.74 13.86 6.95
CA TYR A 153 -5.03 12.82 7.94
C TYR A 153 -4.65 13.20 9.38
N PHE A 154 -3.61 14.00 9.62
CA PHE A 154 -3.25 14.42 10.98
C PHE A 154 -4.23 15.42 11.58
N THR A 155 -4.96 16.18 10.76
CA THR A 155 -6.04 17.06 11.24
C THR A 155 -7.17 16.26 11.92
N ASN A 156 -7.33 14.97 11.60
CA ASN A 156 -8.31 14.13 12.28
C ASN A 156 -7.99 13.89 13.77
N VAL A 157 -6.72 13.97 14.19
CA VAL A 157 -6.33 13.78 15.60
C VAL A 157 -6.93 14.87 16.52
N PRO A 158 -6.70 16.18 16.28
CA PRO A 158 -7.31 17.22 17.11
C PRO A 158 -8.83 17.25 16.96
N VAL A 159 -9.38 16.96 15.78
CA VAL A 159 -10.83 16.91 15.57
C VAL A 159 -11.47 15.75 16.35
N ALA A 160 -10.86 14.57 16.34
CA ALA A 160 -11.30 13.42 17.13
C ALA A 160 -11.18 13.69 18.63
N ALA A 161 -10.10 14.35 19.07
CA ALA A 161 -9.93 14.75 20.48
C ALA A 161 -11.01 15.74 20.93
N ALA A 162 -11.37 16.73 20.10
CA ALA A 162 -12.38 17.73 20.45
C ALA A 162 -13.82 17.18 20.39
N LEU A 163 -14.14 16.35 19.40
CA LEU A 163 -15.52 15.95 19.11
C LEU A 163 -15.87 14.54 19.60
N SER A 164 -14.88 13.65 19.74
CA SER A 164 -15.09 12.23 20.05
C SER A 164 -14.44 11.79 21.37
N ALA A 165 -13.82 12.70 22.13
CA ALA A 165 -13.32 12.42 23.48
C ALA A 165 -14.18 13.12 24.55
N PRO A 166 -14.26 12.55 25.77
CA PRO A 166 -14.92 13.21 26.90
C PRO A 166 -14.07 14.38 27.39
N HIS A 167 -14.70 15.50 27.70
CA HIS A 167 -14.05 16.64 28.36
C HIS A 167 -13.89 16.41 29.87
N ALA A 168 -13.16 17.28 30.55
CA ALA A 168 -13.03 17.24 32.00
C ALA A 168 -14.42 17.25 32.67
N GLY A 169 -14.73 16.20 33.44
CA GLY A 169 -16.02 16.01 34.10
C GLY A 169 -17.04 15.18 33.31
N GLU A 170 -16.77 14.83 32.06
CA GLU A 170 -17.63 13.97 31.24
C GLU A 170 -17.18 12.50 31.28
N THR A 171 -18.13 11.58 31.10
CA THR A 171 -17.84 10.15 30.97
C THR A 171 -17.91 9.73 29.51
N TRP A 172 -17.24 8.64 29.14
CA TRP A 172 -17.34 8.09 27.78
C TRP A 172 -18.79 7.75 27.36
N SER A 173 -19.67 7.47 28.31
CA SER A 173 -21.10 7.26 28.06
C SER A 173 -21.86 8.55 27.75
N SER A 174 -21.44 9.73 28.24
CA SER A 174 -22.15 10.97 27.94
C SER A 174 -21.99 11.41 26.47
N LEU A 175 -20.99 10.89 25.76
CA LEU A 175 -20.80 11.12 24.32
C LEU A 175 -21.93 10.55 23.47
N LEU A 176 -22.62 9.51 23.94
CA LEU A 176 -23.77 8.91 23.25
C LEU A 176 -24.92 9.91 23.08
N THR A 177 -25.08 10.85 24.01
CA THR A 177 -26.19 11.81 24.04
C THR A 177 -25.80 13.22 23.60
N ASN A 178 -24.51 13.51 23.43
CA ASN A 178 -24.00 14.88 23.28
C ASN A 178 -24.04 15.41 21.83
N GLY A 179 -24.45 14.62 20.85
CA GLY A 179 -24.51 15.00 19.42
C GLY A 179 -23.16 15.38 18.77
N ARG A 180 -22.09 15.61 19.55
CA ARG A 180 -20.73 15.91 19.08
C ARG A 180 -20.14 14.83 18.15
N PRO A 181 -20.33 13.52 18.41
CA PRO A 181 -19.88 12.49 17.47
C PRO A 181 -20.52 12.61 16.08
N GLN A 182 -21.74 13.13 15.98
CA GLN A 182 -22.39 13.37 14.68
C GLN A 182 -21.69 14.49 13.88
N ARG A 183 -21.12 15.50 14.56
CA ARG A 183 -20.31 16.54 13.89
C ARG A 183 -18.99 15.97 13.38
N HIS A 184 -18.42 14.96 14.06
CA HIS A 184 -17.23 14.26 13.58
C HIS A 184 -17.51 13.52 12.26
N LEU A 185 -18.71 12.96 12.07
CA LEU A 185 -19.12 12.34 10.81
C LEU A 185 -19.08 13.33 9.62
N ILE A 186 -19.53 14.58 9.83
CA ILE A 186 -19.48 15.63 8.80
C ILE A 186 -18.02 15.89 8.37
N TRP A 187 -17.11 16.02 9.34
CA TRP A 187 -15.68 16.13 9.05
C TRP A 187 -15.15 14.89 8.30
N ALA A 188 -15.58 13.70 8.72
CA ALA A 188 -15.17 12.44 8.11
C ALA A 188 -15.62 12.32 6.64
N ILE A 189 -16.73 12.94 6.25
CA ILE A 189 -17.17 13.02 4.84
C ILE A 189 -16.21 13.91 4.03
N THR A 190 -15.89 15.10 4.53
CA THR A 190 -14.93 16.00 3.88
C THR A 190 -13.57 15.34 3.72
N GLN A 191 -13.10 14.65 4.76
CA GLN A 191 -11.85 13.91 4.72
C GLN A 191 -11.89 12.76 3.69
N ALA A 192 -13.01 12.04 3.59
CA ALA A 192 -13.16 10.96 2.62
C ALA A 192 -13.16 11.51 1.17
N ALA A 193 -13.82 12.64 0.91
CA ALA A 193 -13.81 13.27 -0.41
C ALA A 193 -12.39 13.71 -0.84
N LEU A 194 -11.64 14.33 0.08
CA LEU A 194 -10.24 14.69 -0.15
C LEU A 194 -9.33 13.45 -0.26
N GLY A 195 -9.66 12.36 0.44
CA GLY A 195 -8.99 11.07 0.35
C GLY A 195 -9.11 10.47 -1.05
N VAL A 196 -10.33 10.44 -1.60
CA VAL A 196 -10.58 9.97 -2.97
C VAL A 196 -9.84 10.85 -3.99
N LEU A 197 -9.85 12.18 -3.80
CA LEU A 197 -9.09 13.08 -4.65
C LEU A 197 -7.58 12.76 -4.60
N LEU A 198 -7.04 12.47 -3.42
CA LEU A 198 -5.65 12.08 -3.24
C LEU A 198 -5.34 10.76 -3.96
N ASP A 199 -6.24 9.78 -3.91
CA ASP A 199 -6.07 8.51 -4.61
C ASP A 199 -6.04 8.70 -6.13
N LEU A 200 -6.91 9.57 -6.65
CA LEU A 200 -6.89 9.96 -8.07
C LEU A 200 -5.57 10.65 -8.45
N VAL A 201 -5.05 11.53 -7.60
CA VAL A 201 -3.74 12.17 -7.83
C VAL A 201 -2.63 11.14 -7.85
N ILE A 202 -2.60 10.21 -6.88
CA ILE A 202 -1.61 9.11 -6.81
C ILE A 202 -1.68 8.23 -8.06
N PHE A 203 -2.88 7.97 -8.55
CA PHE A 203 -3.14 7.16 -9.74
C PHE A 203 -2.70 7.86 -11.04
N MET A 204 -2.93 9.17 -11.15
CA MET A 204 -2.56 9.95 -12.33
C MET A 204 -1.07 10.29 -12.38
N LEU A 205 -0.40 10.37 -11.23
CA LEU A 205 1.01 10.78 -11.11
C LEU A 205 1.99 10.01 -12.02
N PRO A 206 1.96 8.66 -12.12
CA PRO A 206 2.92 7.93 -12.93
C PRO A 206 2.60 7.96 -14.44
N ILE A 207 1.38 8.30 -14.87
CA ILE A 207 0.96 8.19 -16.27
C ILE A 207 1.83 9.04 -17.22
N PRO A 208 2.07 10.35 -16.97
CA PRO A 208 2.91 11.16 -17.85
C PRO A 208 4.36 10.67 -17.90
N SER A 209 4.88 10.16 -16.78
CA SER A 209 6.23 9.62 -16.70
C SER A 209 6.37 8.31 -17.48
N ILE A 210 5.34 7.46 -17.47
CA ILE A 210 5.30 6.22 -18.24
C ILE A 210 5.20 6.49 -19.74
N LEU A 211 4.36 7.44 -20.17
CA LEU A 211 4.17 7.75 -21.59
C LEU A 211 5.45 8.28 -22.27
N ARG A 212 6.34 8.91 -21.51
CA ARG A 212 7.63 9.41 -22.01
C ARG A 212 8.73 8.35 -22.08
N LEU A 213 8.51 7.16 -21.50
CA LEU A 213 9.54 6.15 -21.33
C LEU A 213 9.26 4.92 -22.20
N ASN A 214 10.17 4.61 -23.13
CA ASN A 214 10.09 3.41 -23.97
C ASN A 214 10.32 2.15 -23.12
N LEU A 215 9.24 1.56 -22.60
CA LEU A 215 9.28 0.37 -21.74
C LEU A 215 9.13 -0.93 -22.55
N SER A 216 9.83 -1.98 -22.11
CA SER A 216 9.67 -3.32 -22.66
C SER A 216 8.32 -3.94 -22.31
N HIS A 217 7.82 -4.86 -23.15
CA HIS A 217 6.49 -5.48 -23.00
C HIS A 217 6.23 -6.08 -21.60
N LYS A 218 7.26 -6.68 -20.97
CA LYS A 218 7.17 -7.25 -19.62
C LYS A 218 6.88 -6.19 -18.54
N ARG A 219 7.50 -5.01 -18.65
CA ARG A 219 7.26 -3.89 -17.72
C ARG A 219 5.88 -3.26 -17.93
N ARG A 220 5.42 -3.22 -19.18
CA ARG A 220 4.07 -2.73 -19.51
C ARG A 220 2.97 -3.56 -18.84
N VAL A 221 3.11 -4.89 -18.83
CA VAL A 221 2.16 -5.79 -18.14
C VAL A 221 2.19 -5.57 -16.62
N GLN A 222 3.37 -5.43 -16.01
CA GLN A 222 3.49 -5.16 -14.57
C GLN A 222 2.81 -3.83 -14.18
N LEU A 223 2.99 -2.79 -14.99
CA LEU A 223 2.32 -1.50 -14.76
C LEU A 223 0.80 -1.60 -14.90
N LEU A 224 0.31 -2.38 -15.86
CA LEU A 224 -1.13 -2.60 -16.03
C LEU A 224 -1.74 -3.26 -14.79
N VAL A 225 -1.08 -4.28 -14.24
CA VAL A 225 -1.54 -4.93 -13.00
C VAL A 225 -1.59 -3.94 -11.84
N ILE A 226 -0.55 -3.13 -11.64
CA ILE A 226 -0.51 -2.10 -10.59
C ILE A 226 -1.66 -1.09 -10.77
N PHE A 227 -1.93 -0.68 -12.02
CA PHE A 227 -2.97 0.27 -12.35
C PHE A 227 -4.37 -0.28 -12.08
N CYS A 228 -4.63 -1.54 -12.45
CA CYS A 228 -5.90 -2.22 -12.12
C CYS A 228 -6.10 -2.30 -10.61
N THR A 229 -5.07 -2.69 -9.86
CA THR A 229 -5.14 -2.75 -8.39
C THR A 229 -5.37 -1.36 -7.77
N ALA A 230 -4.75 -0.30 -8.31
CA ALA A 230 -4.98 1.07 -7.88
C ALA A 230 -6.42 1.54 -8.10
N LEU A 231 -7.04 1.13 -9.20
CA LEU A 231 -8.44 1.45 -9.49
C LEU A 231 -9.41 0.81 -8.47
N VAL A 232 -9.10 -0.39 -7.98
CA VAL A 232 -9.87 -1.01 -6.89
C VAL A 232 -9.79 -0.17 -5.60
N GLY A 233 -8.60 0.36 -5.27
CA GLY A 233 -8.44 1.26 -4.12
C GLY A 233 -9.26 2.54 -4.25
N VAL A 234 -9.22 3.20 -5.41
CA VAL A 234 -10.03 4.39 -5.71
C VAL A 234 -11.53 4.08 -5.60
N ALA A 235 -11.98 2.95 -6.14
CA ALA A 235 -13.38 2.54 -6.08
C ALA A 235 -13.83 2.29 -4.62
N ALA A 236 -12.98 1.65 -3.81
CA ALA A 236 -13.25 1.45 -2.38
C ALA A 236 -13.34 2.77 -1.61
N GLY A 237 -12.44 3.73 -1.88
CA GLY A 237 -12.51 5.08 -1.30
C GLY A 237 -13.80 5.82 -1.69
N LEU A 238 -14.20 5.74 -2.96
CA LEU A 238 -15.44 6.35 -3.44
C LEU A 238 -16.67 5.72 -2.77
N LEU A 239 -16.70 4.40 -2.65
CA LEU A 239 -17.78 3.69 -1.98
C LEU A 239 -17.85 4.03 -0.48
N SER A 240 -16.70 4.15 0.18
CA SER A 240 -16.60 4.66 1.57
C SER A 240 -17.21 6.05 1.71
N LEU A 241 -16.96 6.95 0.76
CA LEU A 241 -17.57 8.29 0.73
C LEU A 241 -19.09 8.21 0.58
N VAL A 242 -19.60 7.40 -0.36
CA VAL A 242 -21.04 7.24 -0.58
C VAL A 242 -21.74 6.75 0.68
N TYR A 243 -21.20 5.72 1.35
CA TYR A 243 -21.80 5.22 2.60
C TYR A 243 -21.73 6.23 3.75
N ARG A 244 -20.68 7.06 3.82
CA ARG A 244 -20.61 8.15 4.82
C ARG A 244 -21.67 9.21 4.60
N VAL A 245 -21.97 9.55 3.34
CA VAL A 245 -23.06 10.47 3.01
C VAL A 245 -24.42 9.84 3.35
N GLN A 246 -24.64 8.57 3.00
CA GLN A 246 -25.86 7.86 3.35
C GLN A 246 -26.07 7.78 4.87
N ALA A 247 -24.99 7.62 5.65
CA ALA A 247 -25.06 7.59 7.11
C ALA A 247 -25.56 8.90 7.76
N LEU A 248 -25.66 10.02 7.02
CA LEU A 248 -26.30 11.24 7.51
C LEU A 248 -27.84 11.17 7.47
N ASP A 249 -28.39 10.53 6.45
CA ASP A 249 -29.83 10.56 6.15
C ASP A 249 -30.57 9.30 6.60
N THR A 250 -29.87 8.16 6.70
CA THR A 250 -30.49 6.87 7.04
C THR A 250 -30.58 6.65 8.55
N GLN A 251 -31.67 6.01 9.01
CA GLN A 251 -31.78 5.52 10.40
C GLN A 251 -30.81 4.36 10.72
N ASP A 252 -30.26 3.70 9.70
CA ASP A 252 -29.39 2.54 9.88
C ASP A 252 -27.90 2.91 9.91
N GLY A 253 -27.49 3.57 10.98
CA GLY A 253 -26.10 3.98 11.17
C GLY A 253 -25.15 2.80 11.35
N SER A 254 -25.58 1.70 11.98
CA SER A 254 -24.71 0.55 12.29
C SER A 254 -24.31 -0.24 11.04
N TRP A 255 -25.26 -0.47 10.13
CA TRP A 255 -24.99 -1.15 8.87
C TRP A 255 -24.09 -0.32 7.96
N ASN A 256 -24.44 0.96 7.75
CA ASN A 256 -23.65 1.87 6.93
C ASN A 256 -22.25 2.06 7.49
N TYR A 257 -22.11 2.17 8.82
CA TYR A 257 -20.80 2.21 9.48
C TYR A 257 -19.95 0.96 9.19
N THR A 258 -20.57 -0.23 9.23
CA THR A 258 -19.88 -1.48 8.90
C THR A 258 -19.43 -1.50 7.43
N ALA A 259 -20.29 -1.04 6.50
CA ALA A 259 -19.93 -0.92 5.09
C ALA A 259 -18.78 0.07 4.87
N ILE A 260 -18.78 1.21 5.57
CA ILE A 260 -17.68 2.19 5.57
C ILE A 260 -16.38 1.55 6.02
N ILE A 261 -16.40 0.76 7.11
CA ILE A 261 -15.22 0.06 7.61
C ILE A 261 -14.68 -0.91 6.56
N ILE A 262 -15.53 -1.73 5.95
CA ILE A 262 -15.11 -2.69 4.92
C ILE A 262 -14.40 -1.95 3.77
N CYS A 263 -15.01 -0.87 3.27
CA CYS A 263 -14.42 -0.07 2.20
C CYS A 263 -13.09 0.56 2.61
N THR A 264 -12.99 1.08 3.85
CA THR A 264 -11.78 1.71 4.38
C THR A 264 -10.63 0.70 4.57
N VAL A 265 -10.95 -0.53 5.01
CA VAL A 265 -9.97 -1.63 5.10
C VAL A 265 -9.44 -1.97 3.70
N VAL A 266 -10.34 -2.14 2.72
CA VAL A 266 -9.96 -2.43 1.33
C VAL A 266 -9.08 -1.31 0.78
N GLU A 267 -9.48 -0.05 0.91
CA GLU A 267 -8.72 1.12 0.43
C GLU A 267 -7.30 1.14 0.99
N ASN A 268 -7.15 1.00 2.31
CA ASN A 268 -5.85 1.09 2.96
C ASN A 268 -4.94 -0.12 2.66
N ASP A 269 -5.49 -1.34 2.69
CA ASP A 269 -4.71 -2.55 2.45
C ASP A 269 -4.28 -2.67 0.99
N VAL A 270 -5.14 -2.27 0.05
CA VAL A 270 -4.79 -2.16 -1.37
C VAL A 270 -3.66 -1.16 -1.58
N ALA A 271 -3.69 0.00 -0.91
CA ALA A 271 -2.59 0.98 -0.96
C ALA A 271 -1.25 0.37 -0.47
N ILE A 272 -1.29 -0.41 0.62
CA ILE A 272 -0.10 -1.11 1.14
C ILE A 272 0.40 -2.16 0.12
N ILE A 273 -0.48 -2.95 -0.48
CA ILE A 273 -0.13 -3.95 -1.51
C ILE A 273 0.50 -3.29 -2.73
N ILE A 274 -0.08 -2.19 -3.22
CA ILE A 274 0.46 -1.43 -4.36
C ILE A 274 1.87 -0.93 -4.05
N SER A 275 2.06 -0.32 -2.88
CA SER A 275 3.39 0.13 -2.46
C SER A 275 4.37 -1.05 -2.39
N SER A 276 3.92 -2.23 -1.97
CA SER A 276 4.77 -3.42 -1.81
C SER A 276 5.08 -4.16 -3.11
N THR A 277 4.33 -3.89 -4.19
CA THR A 277 4.35 -4.67 -5.44
C THR A 277 5.74 -4.73 -6.11
N PRO A 278 6.51 -3.63 -6.25
CA PRO A 278 7.83 -3.71 -6.89
C PRO A 278 8.85 -4.51 -6.06
N GLY A 279 8.80 -4.38 -4.74
CA GLY A 279 9.62 -5.18 -3.82
C GLY A 279 9.25 -6.65 -3.87
N PHE A 280 7.95 -6.96 -3.90
CA PHE A 280 7.44 -8.31 -4.08
C PHE A 280 7.86 -8.91 -5.43
N ALA A 281 7.74 -8.16 -6.52
CA ALA A 281 8.18 -8.61 -7.84
C ALA A 281 9.69 -8.91 -7.90
N ASN A 282 10.50 -8.10 -7.21
CA ASN A 282 11.94 -8.36 -7.10
C ASN A 282 12.22 -9.63 -6.27
N PHE A 283 11.52 -9.82 -5.14
CA PHE A 283 11.60 -11.05 -4.35
C PHE A 283 11.29 -12.29 -5.20
N MET A 284 10.15 -12.26 -5.90
CA MET A 284 9.73 -13.35 -6.77
C MET A 284 10.77 -13.66 -7.85
N ARG A 285 11.39 -12.63 -8.44
CA ARG A 285 12.43 -12.82 -9.46
C ARG A 285 13.70 -13.48 -8.93
N VAL A 286 14.13 -13.14 -7.72
CA VAL A 286 15.42 -13.60 -7.16
C VAL A 286 15.28 -14.95 -6.46
N TYR A 287 14.23 -15.13 -5.66
CA TYR A 287 14.12 -16.26 -4.74
C TYR A 287 13.21 -17.39 -5.27
N MET A 288 12.20 -17.12 -6.11
CA MET A 288 11.37 -18.22 -6.65
C MET A 288 12.09 -19.18 -7.61
N PRO A 289 13.06 -18.76 -8.45
CA PRO A 289 13.83 -19.71 -9.26
C PRO A 289 14.59 -20.73 -8.40
N GLN A 290 14.97 -20.34 -7.18
CA GLN A 290 15.69 -21.18 -6.23
C GLN A 290 14.78 -22.19 -5.52
N LEU A 291 13.47 -21.88 -5.41
CA LEU A 291 12.49 -22.70 -4.72
C LEU A 291 11.81 -23.76 -5.63
N GLY A 292 12.17 -23.84 -6.92
CA GLY A 292 11.62 -24.83 -7.87
C GLY A 292 10.12 -24.71 -8.18
N VAL A 293 9.38 -23.82 -7.50
CA VAL A 293 7.92 -23.68 -7.58
C VAL A 293 7.45 -23.29 -8.99
N PHE A 294 8.23 -22.49 -9.72
CA PHE A 294 7.89 -22.10 -11.09
C PHE A 294 7.89 -23.27 -12.08
N LYS A 295 8.72 -24.31 -11.87
CA LYS A 295 8.68 -25.53 -12.70
C LYS A 295 7.40 -26.34 -12.45
N SER A 296 6.90 -26.36 -11.21
CA SER A 296 5.64 -27.04 -10.87
C SER A 296 4.41 -26.31 -11.42
N ILE A 297 4.33 -24.99 -11.28
CA ILE A 297 3.18 -24.22 -11.77
C ILE A 297 3.16 -24.16 -13.31
N SER A 298 4.33 -24.06 -13.97
CA SER A 298 4.38 -24.12 -15.44
C SER A 298 3.99 -25.50 -15.97
N SER A 299 4.27 -26.57 -15.24
CA SER A 299 3.83 -27.93 -15.61
C SER A 299 2.32 -28.15 -15.43
N MET A 300 1.69 -27.38 -14.53
CA MET A 300 0.25 -27.42 -14.29
C MET A 300 -0.54 -26.55 -15.29
N PHE A 301 0.07 -25.47 -15.79
CA PHE A 301 -0.51 -24.60 -16.83
C PHE A 301 -0.11 -24.97 -18.26
N SER A 302 0.87 -25.87 -18.47
CA SER A 302 1.09 -26.46 -19.79
C SER A 302 0.02 -27.52 -20.03
N ILE A 303 -1.12 -27.09 -20.59
CA ILE A 303 -2.02 -27.99 -21.29
C ILE A 303 -1.15 -28.76 -22.30
N ARG A 304 -1.04 -30.07 -22.06
CA ARG A 304 -0.32 -31.06 -22.87
C ARG A 304 -0.89 -31.02 -24.29
N SER A 305 -0.29 -30.24 -25.18
CA SER A 305 -0.44 -30.45 -26.61
C SER A 305 0.33 -31.72 -26.94
N GLU A 306 -0.36 -32.84 -27.15
CA GLU A 306 0.25 -34.03 -27.71
C GLU A 306 0.88 -33.70 -29.07
N PRO A 307 2.16 -34.06 -29.31
CA PRO A 307 2.66 -34.11 -30.67
C PRO A 307 2.00 -35.28 -31.39
N LYS A 308 1.22 -34.99 -32.45
CA LYS A 308 0.78 -36.01 -33.41
C LYS A 308 2.03 -36.64 -34.04
N TYR A 309 2.37 -37.85 -33.62
CA TYR A 309 3.26 -38.73 -34.38
C TYR A 309 2.53 -39.11 -35.68
N HIS A 310 3.01 -38.61 -36.82
CA HIS A 310 2.78 -39.27 -38.10
C HIS A 310 3.89 -40.29 -38.29
N GLY A 311 3.51 -41.57 -38.19
CA GLY A 311 4.40 -42.70 -38.36
C GLY A 311 4.96 -42.74 -39.77
N ARG A 312 6.28 -42.96 -39.87
CA ARG A 312 6.94 -43.37 -41.10
C ARG A 312 7.31 -44.84 -40.90
N LEU A 313 6.66 -45.71 -41.65
CA LEU A 313 7.01 -47.13 -41.76
C LEU A 313 8.37 -47.27 -42.48
N PRO A 314 9.23 -48.23 -42.10
CA PRO A 314 10.35 -48.66 -42.91
C PRO A 314 9.95 -49.84 -43.82
N ASP A 315 10.69 -49.97 -44.92
CA ASP A 315 11.11 -51.21 -45.60
C ASP A 315 10.95 -51.12 -47.11
N SER A 316 12.09 -51.20 -47.82
CA SER A 316 12.46 -52.36 -48.65
C SER A 316 13.77 -52.08 -49.40
N GLU A 317 14.68 -53.03 -49.33
CA GLU A 317 15.95 -53.14 -50.05
C GLU A 317 15.75 -53.46 -51.54
N GLU A 318 16.69 -53.00 -52.37
CA GLU A 318 17.22 -53.56 -53.64
C GLU A 318 18.06 -52.43 -54.29
N GLY A 319 19.30 -52.53 -54.77
CA GLY A 319 20.27 -53.58 -55.02
C GLY A 319 21.28 -53.01 -56.04
N GLN A 320 22.50 -53.57 -56.09
CA GLN A 320 23.56 -53.38 -57.13
C GLN A 320 24.38 -52.06 -57.06
N GLY A 321 25.71 -52.03 -57.17
CA GLY A 321 26.72 -53.03 -57.49
C GLY A 321 28.15 -52.45 -57.32
N GLU A 322 29.12 -53.34 -57.43
CA GLU A 322 30.59 -53.23 -57.31
C GLU A 322 31.29 -51.96 -57.86
N LEU A 323 32.42 -51.53 -57.24
CA LEU A 323 33.79 -51.80 -57.75
C LEU A 323 34.92 -51.22 -56.84
N GLN A 324 35.93 -52.07 -56.64
CA GLN A 324 37.38 -51.88 -56.35
C GLN A 324 38.01 -50.61 -55.72
N SER A 325 38.92 -50.90 -54.76
CA SER A 325 40.01 -50.11 -54.09
C SER A 325 41.22 -49.80 -55.02
N PRO A 326 42.46 -49.39 -54.59
CA PRO A 326 42.99 -48.76 -53.35
C PRO A 326 44.07 -47.62 -53.59
N GLY A 327 44.62 -47.03 -52.51
CA GLY A 327 45.90 -46.29 -52.47
C GLY A 327 45.75 -44.82 -52.01
N GLU A 328 46.55 -44.20 -51.15
CA GLU A 328 47.94 -44.39 -50.71
C GLU A 328 48.18 -43.77 -49.31
N SER A 329 49.29 -44.22 -48.69
CA SER A 329 50.06 -43.73 -47.53
C SER A 329 50.20 -42.19 -47.42
N TYR A 330 50.57 -41.55 -46.30
CA TYR A 330 51.76 -41.73 -45.45
C TYR A 330 51.57 -41.12 -44.03
N ASP A 331 52.05 -41.86 -43.00
CA ASP A 331 53.06 -41.51 -41.98
C ASP A 331 53.11 -40.09 -41.38
N LEU A 332 53.49 -39.79 -40.12
CA LEU A 332 53.79 -40.45 -38.85
C LEU A 332 54.09 -39.25 -37.90
N ALA A 333 53.83 -39.39 -36.59
CA ALA A 333 54.22 -38.44 -35.53
C ALA A 333 55.78 -38.45 -35.31
N PRO A 334 56.41 -37.93 -34.22
CA PRO A 334 55.94 -37.19 -33.02
C PRO A 334 56.92 -36.09 -32.46
N SER A 335 56.57 -35.53 -31.28
CA SER A 335 57.47 -35.28 -30.12
C SER A 335 58.20 -33.94 -29.89
N ALA A 336 57.74 -33.24 -28.83
CA ALA A 336 58.44 -32.77 -27.62
C ALA A 336 59.52 -31.65 -27.61
N HIS A 337 59.60 -31.07 -26.39
CA HIS A 337 60.66 -30.25 -25.76
C HIS A 337 60.76 -28.77 -26.20
N ALA A 338 61.07 -27.78 -25.35
CA ALA A 338 61.22 -27.69 -23.90
C ALA A 338 61.45 -26.22 -23.49
N THR A 339 61.28 -25.99 -22.19
CA THR A 339 62.13 -25.15 -21.30
C THR A 339 62.09 -23.61 -21.33
N ASN A 340 61.78 -23.11 -20.12
CA ASN A 340 62.55 -22.14 -19.33
C ASN A 340 62.53 -20.66 -19.76
N THR A 341 62.52 -19.66 -18.89
CA THR A 341 62.80 -19.55 -17.44
C THR A 341 62.49 -18.11 -16.99
N ASN A 342 62.11 -17.96 -15.71
CA ASN A 342 62.55 -16.92 -14.75
C ASN A 342 62.18 -15.44 -14.99
N ASP A 343 62.00 -14.59 -13.99
CA ASP A 343 61.67 -14.69 -12.56
C ASP A 343 61.51 -13.23 -12.05
N THR A 344 60.82 -13.10 -10.92
CA THR A 344 61.01 -12.09 -9.85
C THR A 344 60.78 -10.59 -10.09
N GLN A 345 59.70 -10.12 -9.45
CA GLN A 345 59.67 -9.14 -8.35
C GLN A 345 60.83 -8.11 -8.22
N THR A 346 60.46 -6.82 -8.13
CA THR A 346 60.83 -5.92 -7.01
C THR A 346 60.11 -4.56 -7.11
N SER A 347 59.41 -4.18 -6.04
CA SER A 347 59.17 -2.78 -5.61
C SER A 347 60.37 -2.39 -4.69
N PRO A 348 60.65 -1.13 -4.25
CA PRO A 348 59.77 0.05 -4.21
C PRO A 348 60.45 1.44 -4.49
N ASN A 349 59.63 2.51 -4.37
CA ASN A 349 59.90 3.75 -3.61
C ASN A 349 59.89 5.12 -4.35
N SER A 350 58.96 5.98 -3.90
CA SER A 350 59.11 7.42 -3.52
C SER A 350 59.21 8.58 -4.53
N ARG A 351 58.71 9.75 -4.02
CA ARG A 351 58.64 11.16 -4.51
C ARG A 351 57.31 11.49 -5.21
N GLY A 352 56.43 12.39 -4.77
CA GLY A 352 56.53 13.53 -3.84
C GLY A 352 56.25 14.82 -4.62
N PHE A 353 55.15 15.53 -4.36
CA PHE A 353 55.02 16.96 -4.71
C PHE A 353 53.97 17.68 -3.84
N GLN A 354 54.37 18.86 -3.38
CA GLN A 354 53.77 19.74 -2.38
C GLN A 354 52.75 20.76 -2.93
N TYR A 355 52.00 21.29 -1.97
CA TYR A 355 51.18 22.51 -1.93
C TYR A 355 51.71 23.75 -2.67
N ALA A 356 50.79 24.58 -3.17
CA ALA A 356 50.96 26.04 -3.21
C ALA A 356 49.61 26.78 -3.09
N SER A 357 49.69 27.91 -2.39
CA SER A 357 48.67 28.79 -1.81
C SER A 357 48.25 29.97 -2.72
N SER A 358 47.22 30.69 -2.25
CA SER A 358 46.49 31.85 -2.79
C SER A 358 47.33 33.04 -3.33
N PRO A 359 46.68 34.06 -3.95
CA PRO A 359 46.24 35.22 -3.14
C PRO A 359 44.88 35.86 -3.51
N GLN A 360 44.35 36.57 -2.52
CA GLN A 360 43.20 37.48 -2.53
C GLN A 360 43.49 38.78 -3.29
N ILE A 361 42.47 39.37 -3.94
CA ILE A 361 42.38 40.82 -4.17
C ILE A 361 41.00 41.33 -3.75
N HIS A 362 41.08 42.36 -2.92
CA HIS A 362 40.08 43.18 -2.26
C HIS A 362 39.42 44.15 -3.25
N ASN A 363 38.10 44.39 -3.15
CA ASN A 363 37.58 45.74 -3.35
C ASN A 363 36.20 45.97 -2.72
N HIS A 364 36.04 47.22 -2.31
CA HIS A 364 35.24 47.74 -1.21
C HIS A 364 34.19 48.73 -1.76
N LYS A 365 32.97 48.76 -1.19
CA LYS A 365 31.98 49.87 -1.08
C LYS A 365 30.63 49.28 -0.62
N ARG A 366 30.17 49.41 0.65
CA ARG A 366 29.59 50.59 1.36
C ARG A 366 28.55 51.31 0.48
N GLY A 367 27.26 51.49 0.82
CA GLY A 367 26.42 51.22 1.99
C GLY A 367 25.13 52.07 1.92
N ARG A 368 24.04 51.65 2.59
CA ARG A 368 22.83 52.36 3.12
C ARG A 368 21.63 51.39 3.07
N ILE A 369 21.08 50.90 4.19
CA ILE A 369 20.16 51.55 5.15
C ILE A 369 18.98 52.22 4.46
N LEU A 370 17.82 51.56 4.52
CA LEU A 370 16.50 52.18 4.75
C LEU A 370 15.63 51.16 5.49
N ASP A 371 15.36 51.48 6.76
CA ASP A 371 14.21 51.00 7.53
C ASP A 371 12.91 51.44 6.84
N TYR A 372 11.89 50.59 6.86
CA TYR A 372 10.50 51.02 6.91
C TYR A 372 9.63 49.92 7.52
N ASP A 373 9.40 50.05 8.82
CA ASP A 373 8.18 49.58 9.49
C ASP A 373 6.99 50.37 8.91
N ASP A 374 5.97 49.69 8.39
CA ASP A 374 4.62 50.26 8.30
C ASP A 374 3.57 49.17 8.59
N PRO A 375 2.88 49.24 9.74
CA PRO A 375 1.78 48.38 10.11
C PRO A 375 0.46 49.01 9.66
N SER A 376 0.01 48.72 8.45
CA SER A 376 -1.29 49.21 7.97
C SER A 376 -1.93 48.24 6.98
N LEU A 377 -2.36 47.07 7.47
CA LEU A 377 -3.37 46.21 6.80
C LEU A 377 -4.01 45.28 7.85
N ALA A 378 -4.58 45.89 8.89
CA ALA A 378 -5.57 45.28 9.76
C ALA A 378 -6.93 45.91 9.44
N GLY A 379 -7.81 45.15 8.79
CA GLY A 379 -9.16 45.56 8.49
C GLY A 379 -9.68 44.90 7.22
N TYR A 380 -10.91 44.42 7.25
CA TYR A 380 -11.64 43.69 6.20
C TYR A 380 -11.44 42.17 6.19
N MET A 381 -12.13 41.48 7.08
CA MET A 381 -13.16 40.50 6.70
C MET A 381 -14.01 40.15 7.92
N SER A 382 -15.19 40.76 7.94
CA SER A 382 -16.43 40.30 8.58
C SER A 382 -16.91 38.99 7.98
#